data_AF-A0A0J7JSV0-F1
#
_entry.id   AF-A0A0J7JSV0-F1
#
_cell.length_a   1.000
_cell.length_b   1.000
_cell.length_c   1.000
_cell.angle_alpha   90.00
_cell.angle_beta   90.00
_cell.angle_gamma   90.00
#
_symmetry.space_group_name_H-M   'P 1'
#
loop_
_entity.id
_entity.type
_entity.pdbx_description
1 polymer ?
#
loop_
_entity_poly.entity_id
_entity_poly.type
_entity_poly.pdbx_seq_one_letter_code
_entity_poly.pdbx_strand_id
1 'polypeptide(L)'
;EPIISTMSPDWNQDASDDARRVALQHANLVQEKRCLESQILDCLILLSESPLVRSPQYSAAAPAPSDVSGFKAHVRLFQPSDYSDLIEERNVNGLCGYVLCPRPRRQTGPGGEWIITGSGDIVKRKDVEMWCSQRCAKRALFVQVQLNETAAWERAGIPDIQIDLLNENTSTETEA
;
A
#
# COMPACT_ATOMS: atom_id res chain seq x y z
N GLU A 1 -16.96 -48.74 -58.22
CA GLU A 1 -16.13 -47.58 -57.82
C GLU A 1 -16.23 -47.42 -56.31
N PRO A 2 -15.12 -47.22 -55.56
CA PRO A 2 -15.20 -47.02 -54.11
C PRO A 2 -15.44 -45.53 -53.80
N ILE A 3 -16.35 -45.29 -52.87
CA ILE A 3 -16.70 -43.98 -52.34
C ILE A 3 -15.51 -43.44 -51.56
N ILE A 4 -14.89 -42.36 -52.04
CA ILE A 4 -13.93 -41.57 -51.27
C ILE A 4 -14.73 -40.90 -50.15
N SER A 5 -14.65 -41.46 -48.94
CA SER A 5 -15.16 -40.83 -47.73
C SER A 5 -14.30 -39.60 -47.45
N THR A 6 -14.84 -38.42 -47.76
CA THR A 6 -14.25 -37.14 -47.41
C THR A 6 -14.26 -36.99 -45.88
N MET A 7 -13.14 -37.31 -45.24
CA MET A 7 -12.84 -36.80 -43.90
C MET A 7 -12.64 -35.28 -44.02
N SER A 8 -13.72 -34.51 -43.86
CA SER A 8 -13.64 -33.08 -43.61
C SER A 8 -12.97 -32.90 -42.24
N PRO A 9 -11.84 -32.19 -42.12
CA PRO A 9 -11.17 -32.12 -40.84
C PRO A 9 -11.93 -31.16 -39.92
N ASP A 10 -11.99 -31.50 -38.64
CA ASP A 10 -12.80 -30.90 -37.58
C ASP A 10 -12.27 -29.53 -37.10
N TRP A 11 -11.74 -28.73 -38.03
CA TRP A 11 -11.06 -27.45 -37.78
C TRP A 11 -11.92 -26.45 -37.02
N ASN A 12 -13.24 -26.57 -37.10
CA ASN A 12 -14.20 -25.67 -36.45
C ASN A 12 -14.35 -25.99 -34.95
N GLN A 13 -14.27 -27.26 -34.58
CA GLN A 13 -14.35 -27.72 -33.19
C GLN A 13 -13.04 -27.41 -32.47
N ASP A 14 -11.90 -27.72 -33.10
CA ASP A 14 -10.55 -27.45 -32.58
C ASP A 14 -10.31 -25.94 -32.33
N ALA A 15 -10.75 -25.08 -33.27
CA ALA A 15 -10.66 -23.62 -33.11
C ALA A 15 -11.59 -23.08 -32.01
N SER A 16 -12.76 -23.69 -31.82
CA SER A 16 -13.69 -23.31 -30.75
C SER A 16 -13.17 -23.71 -29.37
N ASP A 17 -12.58 -24.90 -29.26
CA ASP A 17 -11.97 -25.39 -28.01
C ASP A 17 -10.70 -24.59 -27.65
N ASP A 18 -9.90 -24.18 -28.63
CA ASP A 18 -8.76 -23.29 -28.41
C ASP A 18 -9.20 -21.89 -27.94
N ALA A 19 -10.20 -21.30 -28.60
CA ALA A 19 -10.76 -20.01 -28.19
C ALA A 19 -11.33 -20.07 -26.76
N ARG A 20 -12.03 -21.16 -26.41
CA ARG A 20 -12.52 -21.39 -25.05
C ARG A 20 -11.39 -21.49 -24.04
N ARG A 21 -10.33 -22.25 -24.35
CA ARG A 21 -9.16 -22.42 -23.48
C ARG A 21 -8.48 -21.08 -23.20
N VAL A 22 -8.26 -20.28 -24.25
CA VAL A 22 -7.70 -18.93 -24.16
C VAL A 22 -8.60 -18.02 -23.32
N ALA A 23 -9.91 -18.02 -23.57
CA ALA A 23 -10.86 -17.20 -22.81
C ALA A 23 -10.86 -17.55 -21.31
N LEU A 24 -10.82 -18.84 -20.96
CA LEU A 24 -10.72 -19.28 -19.56
C LEU A 24 -9.40 -18.84 -18.92
N GLN A 25 -8.29 -18.94 -19.64
CA GLN A 25 -6.99 -18.46 -19.16
C GLN A 25 -7.02 -16.95 -18.86
N HIS A 26 -7.56 -16.14 -19.78
CA HIS A 26 -7.72 -14.70 -19.55
C HIS A 26 -8.66 -14.40 -18.38
N ALA A 27 -9.78 -15.13 -18.26
CA ALA A 27 -10.72 -14.96 -17.16
C ALA A 27 -10.05 -15.22 -15.80
N ASN A 28 -9.21 -16.25 -15.70
CA ASN A 28 -8.47 -16.57 -14.48
C ASN A 28 -7.49 -15.45 -14.11
N LEU A 29 -6.70 -14.96 -15.07
CA LEU A 29 -5.75 -13.86 -14.83
C LEU A 29 -6.45 -12.58 -14.34
N VAL A 30 -7.60 -12.24 -14.95
CA VAL A 30 -8.41 -11.09 -14.51
C VAL A 30 -8.94 -11.30 -13.09
N GLN A 31 -9.38 -12.51 -12.78
CA GLN A 31 -9.90 -12.83 -11.45
C GLN A 31 -8.81 -12.80 -10.38
N GLU A 32 -7.63 -13.31 -10.67
CA GLU A 32 -6.45 -13.24 -9.78
C GLU A 32 -6.09 -11.78 -9.49
N LYS A 33 -6.03 -10.93 -10.53
CA LYS A 33 -5.78 -9.50 -10.38
C LYS A 33 -6.81 -8.85 -9.46
N ARG A 34 -8.11 -9.09 -9.68
CA ARG A 34 -9.20 -8.54 -8.85
C ARG A 34 -9.12 -9.01 -7.40
N CYS A 35 -8.76 -10.27 -7.18
CA CYS A 35 -8.61 -10.81 -5.83
C CYS A 35 -7.51 -10.06 -5.06
N LEU A 36 -6.41 -9.75 -5.73
CA LEU A 36 -5.31 -9.02 -5.12
C LEU A 36 -5.63 -7.54 -4.90
N GLU A 37 -6.30 -6.89 -5.85
CA GLU A 37 -6.81 -5.51 -5.69
C GLU A 37 -7.75 -5.42 -4.48
N SER A 38 -8.65 -6.39 -4.30
CA SER A 38 -9.51 -6.47 -3.11
C SER A 38 -8.70 -6.63 -1.83
N GLN A 39 -7.66 -7.47 -1.84
CA GLN A 39 -6.79 -7.65 -0.67
C GLN A 39 -6.04 -6.37 -0.30
N ILE A 40 -5.55 -5.60 -1.29
CA ILE A 40 -4.89 -4.31 -1.05
C ILE A 40 -5.88 -3.32 -0.41
N LEU A 41 -7.12 -3.29 -0.89
CA LEU A 41 -8.17 -2.45 -0.31
C LEU A 41 -8.47 -2.83 1.14
N ASP A 42 -8.59 -4.13 1.44
CA ASP A 42 -8.79 -4.60 2.82
C ASP A 42 -7.63 -4.19 3.74
N CYS A 43 -6.39 -4.28 3.24
CA CYS A 43 -5.20 -3.81 3.96
C CYS A 43 -5.27 -2.30 4.23
N LEU A 44 -5.67 -1.51 3.24
CA LEU A 44 -5.79 -0.05 3.36
C LEU A 44 -6.85 0.33 4.40
N ILE A 45 -8.02 -0.31 4.38
CA ILE A 45 -9.08 -0.10 5.39
C ILE A 45 -8.53 -0.41 6.78
N LEU A 46 -7.89 -1.56 6.98
CA LEU A 46 -7.32 -1.95 8.27
C LEU A 46 -6.26 -0.96 8.77
N LEU A 47 -5.34 -0.53 7.89
CA LEU A 47 -4.27 0.39 8.26
C LEU A 47 -4.77 1.83 8.44
N SER A 48 -5.93 2.20 7.90
CA SER A 48 -6.52 3.53 8.04
C SER A 48 -6.88 3.88 9.49
N GLU A 49 -7.11 2.87 10.34
CA GLU A 49 -7.48 3.03 11.75
C GLU A 49 -6.33 2.77 12.74
N SER A 50 -5.22 2.22 12.23
CA SER A 50 -4.03 1.89 13.02
C SER A 50 -3.39 3.12 13.71
N PRO A 51 -2.60 2.97 14.78
CA PRO A 51 -2.35 1.73 15.51
C PRO A 51 -3.56 1.31 16.35
N LEU A 52 -3.69 0.00 16.58
CA LEU A 52 -4.74 -0.59 17.41
C LEU A 52 -4.42 -0.43 18.90
N VAL A 53 -3.14 -0.50 19.28
CA VAL A 53 -2.73 -0.34 20.69
C VAL A 53 -2.48 1.13 21.00
N ARG A 54 -3.43 1.76 21.71
CA ARG A 54 -3.39 3.19 22.09
C ARG A 54 -3.09 3.35 23.58
N SER A 55 -1.88 2.99 24.01
CA SER A 55 -1.39 3.20 25.38
C SER A 55 -0.36 4.34 25.43
N PRO A 56 -0.29 5.15 26.50
CA PRO A 56 0.74 6.17 26.69
C PRO A 56 2.19 5.65 26.61
N GLN A 57 2.40 4.35 26.81
CA GLN A 57 3.72 3.71 26.71
C GLN A 57 4.22 3.58 25.26
N TYR A 58 3.33 3.69 24.28
CA TYR A 58 3.67 3.58 22.86
C TYR A 58 3.56 4.93 22.17
N SER A 59 4.41 5.15 21.18
CA SER A 59 4.45 6.38 20.40
C SER A 59 4.80 6.11 18.95
N ALA A 60 4.71 7.13 18.10
CA ALA A 60 5.17 7.03 16.72
C ALA A 60 6.67 6.66 16.59
N ALA A 61 7.48 6.86 17.62
CA ALA A 61 8.88 6.47 17.62
C ALA A 61 9.11 5.06 18.20
N ALA A 62 8.20 4.59 19.03
CA ALA A 62 8.24 3.29 19.70
C ALA A 62 6.81 2.70 19.73
N PRO A 63 6.29 2.23 18.58
CA PRO A 63 4.96 1.64 18.49
C PRO A 63 4.92 0.25 19.12
N ALA A 64 3.71 -0.30 19.36
CA ALA A 64 3.58 -1.64 19.89
C ALA A 64 4.12 -2.68 18.89
N PRO A 65 4.81 -3.75 19.33
CA PRO A 65 5.34 -4.77 18.43
C PRO A 65 4.27 -5.44 17.55
N SER A 66 3.06 -5.62 18.08
CA SER A 66 1.91 -6.13 17.31
C SER A 66 1.50 -5.20 16.18
N ASP A 67 1.48 -3.88 16.41
CA ASP A 67 1.17 -2.89 15.38
C ASP A 67 2.28 -2.84 14.31
N VAL A 68 3.55 -2.97 14.71
CA VAL A 68 4.69 -3.02 13.77
C VAL A 68 4.60 -4.25 12.87
N SER A 69 4.46 -5.44 13.47
CA SER A 69 4.38 -6.70 12.71
C SER A 69 3.18 -6.72 11.78
N GLY A 70 2.01 -6.27 12.27
CA GLY A 70 0.81 -6.09 11.45
C GLY A 70 1.05 -5.11 10.31
N PHE A 71 1.57 -3.92 10.59
CA PHE A 71 1.86 -2.92 9.56
C PHE A 71 2.78 -3.47 8.46
N LYS A 72 3.92 -4.08 8.82
CA LYS A 72 4.88 -4.64 7.85
C LYS A 72 4.26 -5.74 6.99
N ALA A 73 3.43 -6.60 7.59
CA ALA A 73 2.78 -7.70 6.88
C ALA A 73 1.79 -7.23 5.80
N HIS A 74 1.08 -6.12 6.04
CA HIS A 74 0.08 -5.59 5.11
C HIS A 74 0.68 -4.60 4.10
N VAL A 75 1.55 -3.69 4.55
CA VAL A 75 2.09 -2.62 3.69
C VAL A 75 3.00 -3.13 2.57
N ARG A 76 3.56 -4.35 2.70
CA ARG A 76 4.39 -4.96 1.65
C ARG A 76 3.65 -5.16 0.32
N LEU A 77 2.32 -5.25 0.34
CA LEU A 77 1.50 -5.37 -0.87
C LEU A 77 1.37 -4.05 -1.62
N PHE A 78 1.70 -2.92 -0.99
CA PHE A 78 1.42 -1.61 -1.52
C PHE A 78 2.44 -1.20 -2.58
N GLN A 79 1.98 -0.36 -3.50
CA GLN A 79 2.79 0.58 -4.25
C GLN A 79 2.93 1.91 -3.47
N PRO A 80 3.87 2.78 -3.85
CA PRO A 80 3.95 4.13 -3.28
C PRO A 80 2.65 4.94 -3.40
N SER A 81 1.83 4.70 -4.43
CA SER A 81 0.50 5.31 -4.59
C SER A 81 -0.48 4.82 -3.55
N ASP A 82 -0.60 3.51 -3.32
CA ASP A 82 -1.50 2.94 -2.31
C ASP A 82 -1.17 3.46 -0.90
N TYR A 83 0.12 3.65 -0.62
CA TYR A 83 0.55 4.26 0.64
C TYR A 83 0.19 5.74 0.75
N SER A 84 0.20 6.47 -0.37
CA SER A 84 -0.28 7.85 -0.43
C SER A 84 -1.79 7.91 -0.16
N ASP A 85 -2.56 7.01 -0.78
CA ASP A 85 -4.01 6.88 -0.55
C ASP A 85 -4.30 6.54 0.92
N LEU A 86 -3.54 5.62 1.51
CA LEU A 86 -3.63 5.32 2.95
C LEU A 86 -3.39 6.56 3.83
N ILE A 87 -2.44 7.43 3.48
CA ILE A 87 -2.23 8.69 4.22
C ILE A 87 -3.49 9.57 4.14
N GLU A 88 -4.13 9.65 2.98
CA GLU A 88 -5.36 10.41 2.78
C GLU A 88 -6.53 9.84 3.59
N GLU A 89 -6.73 8.52 3.57
CA GLU A 89 -7.78 7.85 4.35
C GLU A 89 -7.60 8.05 5.86
N ARG A 90 -6.36 7.94 6.35
CA ARG A 90 -6.04 8.27 7.74
C ARG A 90 -6.35 9.72 8.09
N ASN A 91 -6.12 10.63 7.15
CA ASN A 91 -6.41 12.05 7.31
C ASN A 91 -7.91 12.32 7.40
N VAL A 92 -8.72 11.61 6.61
CA VAL A 92 -10.19 11.61 6.70
C VAL A 92 -10.63 11.15 8.08
N ASN A 93 -9.96 10.14 8.65
CA ASN A 93 -10.17 9.69 10.03
C ASN A 93 -9.62 10.65 11.11
N GLY A 94 -9.09 11.82 10.72
CA GLY A 94 -8.51 12.81 11.63
C GLY A 94 -7.16 12.39 12.24
N LEU A 95 -6.58 11.29 11.80
CA LEU A 95 -5.31 10.73 12.29
C LEU A 95 -4.12 11.27 11.51
N CYS A 96 -2.96 11.29 12.16
CA CYS A 96 -1.70 11.57 11.49
C CYS A 96 -1.46 10.54 10.37
N GLY A 97 -0.98 11.01 9.21
CA GLY A 97 -0.71 10.16 8.05
C GLY A 97 0.31 9.04 8.28
N TYR A 98 1.22 9.17 9.26
CA TYR A 98 2.11 8.07 9.62
C TYR A 98 1.32 6.98 10.36
N VAL A 99 1.26 5.79 9.76
CA VAL A 99 0.37 4.68 10.14
C VAL A 99 0.51 4.26 11.60
N LEU A 100 1.73 4.25 12.11
CA LEU A 100 2.06 3.85 13.48
C LEU A 100 1.94 5.00 14.51
N CYS A 101 1.40 6.15 14.10
CA CYS A 101 1.15 7.28 15.00
C CYS A 101 -0.30 7.28 15.50
N PRO A 102 -0.54 7.21 16.82
CA PRO A 102 -1.90 7.30 17.38
C PRO A 102 -2.44 8.74 17.46
N ARG A 103 -1.61 9.74 17.15
CA ARG A 103 -1.97 11.15 17.34
C ARG A 103 -2.85 11.67 16.19
N PRO A 104 -3.74 12.63 16.45
CA PRO A 104 -4.46 13.32 15.40
C PRO A 104 -3.50 14.08 14.48
N ARG A 105 -3.95 14.33 13.25
CA ARG A 105 -3.27 15.23 12.32
C ARG A 105 -3.34 16.67 12.81
N ARG A 106 -2.41 17.54 12.38
CA ARG A 106 -2.42 18.93 12.83
C ARG A 106 -3.56 19.69 12.15
N GLN A 107 -4.14 20.64 12.88
CA GLN A 107 -5.07 21.62 12.34
C GLN A 107 -4.42 22.99 12.51
N THR A 108 -4.15 23.68 11.41
CA THR A 108 -3.52 25.01 11.40
C THR A 108 -4.52 26.14 11.64
N GLY A 109 -5.80 25.79 11.83
CA GLY A 109 -6.88 26.75 12.01
C GLY A 109 -7.46 27.24 10.69
N PRO A 110 -8.29 28.30 10.71
CA PRO A 110 -8.92 28.83 9.50
C PRO A 110 -7.90 29.48 8.55
N GLY A 111 -8.16 29.38 7.24
CA GLY A 111 -7.40 30.11 6.21
C GLY A 111 -7.57 29.53 4.79
N GLY A 112 -6.78 30.02 3.82
CA GLY A 112 -6.80 29.55 2.42
C GLY A 112 -5.83 28.40 2.10
N GLU A 113 -5.87 27.81 0.91
CA GLU A 113 -5.11 26.60 0.53
C GLU A 113 -3.60 26.61 0.87
N TRP A 114 -2.98 27.79 0.95
CA TRP A 114 -1.55 27.98 1.19
C TRP A 114 -1.28 28.57 2.57
N ILE A 115 -0.15 28.17 3.18
CA ILE A 115 0.33 28.70 4.46
C ILE A 115 1.82 29.02 4.40
N ILE A 116 2.25 29.97 5.23
CA ILE A 116 3.67 30.28 5.46
C ILE A 116 4.11 29.51 6.71
N THR A 117 5.13 28.67 6.55
CA THR A 117 5.70 27.91 7.67
C THR A 117 6.55 28.82 8.57
N GLY A 118 6.92 28.33 9.77
CA GLY A 118 7.83 29.08 10.65
C GLY A 118 9.22 29.37 10.05
N SER A 119 9.63 28.62 9.00
CA SER A 119 10.86 28.87 8.23
C SER A 119 10.69 29.88 7.10
N GLY A 120 9.47 30.36 6.84
CA GLY A 120 9.18 31.30 5.75
C GLY A 120 8.78 30.63 4.42
N ASP A 121 8.76 29.30 4.35
CA ASP A 121 8.37 28.58 3.15
C ASP A 121 6.86 28.66 2.92
N ILE A 122 6.44 28.91 1.67
CA ILE A 122 5.05 28.86 1.24
C ILE A 122 4.73 27.44 0.78
N VAL A 123 3.82 26.77 1.48
CA VAL A 123 3.45 25.38 1.22
C VAL A 123 1.93 25.22 1.21
N LYS A 124 1.44 24.15 0.59
CA LYS A 124 0.01 23.81 0.71
C LYS A 124 -0.29 23.42 2.14
N ARG A 125 -1.43 23.89 2.65
CA ARG A 125 -1.93 23.54 3.98
C ARG A 125 -2.01 22.02 4.14
N LYS A 126 -2.54 21.31 3.14
CA LYS A 126 -2.73 19.85 3.15
C LYS A 126 -1.43 19.13 3.50
N ASP A 127 -0.30 19.55 2.91
CA ASP A 127 1.02 18.95 3.08
C ASP A 127 1.57 19.05 4.51
N VAL A 128 1.14 20.07 5.25
CA VAL A 128 1.54 20.27 6.66
C VAL A 128 0.55 19.62 7.62
N GLU A 129 -0.75 19.77 7.35
CA GLU A 129 -1.81 19.27 8.21
C GLU A 129 -1.93 17.76 8.22
N MET A 130 -1.47 17.07 7.17
CA MET A 130 -1.49 15.61 7.12
C MET A 130 -0.62 14.93 8.18
N TRP A 131 0.24 15.69 8.89
CA TRP A 131 1.14 15.16 9.89
C TRP A 131 0.94 15.81 11.25
N CYS A 132 1.09 15.03 12.32
CA CYS A 132 1.19 15.58 13.69
C CYS A 132 2.55 16.28 13.95
N SER A 133 3.59 15.94 13.19
CA SER A 133 4.95 16.49 13.33
C SER A 133 5.80 16.19 12.09
N GLN A 134 6.85 16.97 11.86
CA GLN A 134 7.80 16.70 10.76
C GLN A 134 8.53 15.36 10.92
N ARG A 135 8.73 14.90 12.16
CA ARG A 135 9.31 13.58 12.41
C ARG A 135 8.40 12.45 11.90
N CYS A 136 7.07 12.64 11.90
CA CYS A 136 6.14 11.65 11.34
C CYS A 136 6.11 11.70 9.82
N ALA A 137 6.19 12.89 9.21
CA ALA A 137 6.36 13.02 7.77
C ALA A 137 7.60 12.26 7.26
N LYS A 138 8.74 12.43 7.94
CA LYS A 138 9.98 11.70 7.62
C LYS A 138 9.86 10.19 7.79
N ARG A 139 9.19 9.71 8.86
CA ARG A 139 8.95 8.27 9.06
C ARG A 139 8.06 7.68 7.97
N ALA A 140 7.02 8.40 7.59
CA ALA A 140 6.12 7.95 6.53
C ALA A 140 6.84 7.91 5.17
N LEU A 141 7.61 8.95 4.85
CA LEU A 141 8.44 8.99 3.63
C LEU A 141 9.44 7.83 3.61
N PHE A 142 10.09 7.53 4.73
CA PHE A 142 11.04 6.41 4.83
C PHE A 142 10.40 5.08 4.46
N VAL A 143 9.15 4.82 4.87
CA VAL A 143 8.43 3.62 4.44
C VAL A 143 8.08 3.69 2.96
N GLN A 144 7.52 4.81 2.49
CA GLN A 144 7.03 4.95 1.13
C GLN A 144 8.10 4.70 0.07
N VAL A 145 9.34 5.18 0.29
CA VAL A 145 10.45 5.01 -0.66
C VAL A 145 11.01 3.58 -0.72
N GLN A 146 10.63 2.71 0.20
CA GLN A 146 11.01 1.28 0.18
C GLN A 146 10.00 0.43 -0.60
N LEU A 147 8.81 0.97 -0.91
CA LEU A 147 7.76 0.22 -1.60
C LEU A 147 8.09 0.03 -3.08
N ASN A 148 7.70 -1.12 -3.61
CA ASN A 148 7.94 -1.47 -5.00
C ASN A 148 6.92 -0.75 -5.90
N GLU A 149 7.38 -0.12 -6.98
CA GLU A 149 6.52 0.57 -7.95
C GLU A 149 5.72 -0.39 -8.84
N THR A 150 6.18 -1.62 -9.03
CA THR A 150 5.49 -2.66 -9.80
C THR A 150 4.22 -3.10 -9.10
N ALA A 151 3.14 -3.32 -9.85
CA ALA A 151 1.87 -3.75 -9.27
C ALA A 151 2.01 -5.12 -8.61
N ALA A 152 1.32 -5.35 -7.50
CA ALA A 152 1.50 -6.56 -6.70
C ALA A 152 1.27 -7.86 -7.50
N TRP A 153 0.36 -7.86 -8.49
CA TRP A 153 0.08 -9.05 -9.32
C TRP A 153 1.22 -9.40 -10.28
N GLU A 154 2.11 -8.45 -10.57
CA GLU A 154 3.28 -8.64 -11.43
C GLU A 154 4.52 -9.06 -10.63
N ARG A 155 4.43 -9.09 -9.28
CA ARG A 155 5.54 -9.46 -8.39
C ARG A 155 5.67 -10.98 -8.18
N ALA A 156 4.93 -11.80 -8.93
CA ALA A 156 5.03 -13.25 -8.84
C ALA A 156 6.48 -13.72 -9.07
N GLY A 157 7.07 -14.38 -8.07
CA GLY A 157 8.46 -14.85 -8.10
C GLY A 157 9.52 -13.83 -7.67
N ILE A 158 9.14 -12.59 -7.32
CA ILE A 158 10.02 -11.60 -6.71
C ILE A 158 10.01 -11.82 -5.18
N PRO A 159 11.18 -11.84 -4.50
CA PRO A 159 11.21 -11.93 -3.04
C PRO A 159 10.41 -10.81 -2.38
N ASP A 160 9.70 -11.14 -1.30
CA ASP A 160 9.01 -10.15 -0.49
C ASP A 160 9.98 -9.08 0.01
N ILE A 161 9.60 -7.81 -0.17
CA ILE A 161 10.37 -6.68 0.34
C ILE A 161 10.35 -6.68 1.87
N GLN A 162 11.50 -6.45 2.48
CA GLN A 162 11.59 -6.15 3.90
C GLN A 162 11.40 -4.64 4.08
N ILE A 163 10.50 -4.27 4.98
CA ILE A 163 10.21 -2.88 5.31
C ILE A 163 10.86 -2.55 6.64
N ASP A 164 11.75 -1.56 6.64
CA ASP A 164 12.38 -1.03 7.83
C ASP A 164 11.68 0.24 8.32
N LEU A 165 11.64 0.43 9.64
CA LEU A 165 11.15 1.67 10.24
C LEU A 165 12.31 2.60 10.59
N LEU A 166 12.11 3.90 10.36
CA LEU A 166 13.08 4.90 10.74
C LEU A 166 13.23 4.93 12.29
N ASN A 167 14.45 4.68 12.77
CA ASN A 167 14.88 4.48 14.17
C ASN A 167 14.64 3.08 14.77
N GLU A 168 14.35 2.05 13.96
CA GLU A 168 14.29 0.66 14.47
C GLU A 168 15.67 0.16 14.95
N ASN A 169 16.76 0.70 14.37
CA ASN A 169 18.13 0.24 14.55
C ASN A 169 19.00 1.17 15.42
N THR A 170 18.45 2.26 15.97
CA THR A 170 19.23 3.18 16.82
C THR A 170 19.69 2.57 18.15
N SER A 171 19.19 1.37 18.48
CA SER A 171 19.59 0.60 19.67
C SER A 171 20.88 -0.21 19.46
N THR A 172 21.33 -0.41 18.22
CA THR A 172 22.46 -1.31 17.90
C THR A 172 23.75 -0.59 17.48
N GLU A 173 23.73 0.74 17.30
CA GLU A 173 24.90 1.51 16.82
C GLU A 173 25.71 2.22 17.92
N THR A 174 25.48 1.92 19.21
CA THR A 174 26.26 2.53 20.32
C THR A 174 27.37 1.63 20.88
N GLU A 175 27.73 0.54 20.19
CA GLU A 175 28.87 -0.31 20.55
C GLU A 175 29.74 -0.58 19.32
N ALA A 176 30.58 0.39 18.93
CA ALA A 176 31.76 0.20 18.09
C ALA A 176 32.80 1.28 18.39
#